data_AF-A0A5C5W6Q2-F1
#
_entry.id   AF-A0A5C5W6Q2-F1
#
_cell.length_a   1.000
_cell.length_b   1.000
_cell.length_c   1.000
_cell.angle_alpha   90.00
_cell.angle_beta   90.00
_cell.angle_gamma   90.00
#
_symmetry.space_group_name_H-M   'P 1'
#
loop_
_entity.id
_entity.type
_entity.pdbx_description
1 polymer ?
#
loop_
_entity_poly.entity_id
_entity_poly.type
_entity_poly.pdbx_seq_one_letter_code
_entity_poly.pdbx_strand_id
1 'polypeptide(L)'
;MLGMDASRPAWLRNWLERHQSRVSFWLHVVGIPLTVLAVPLAAWQLHLWRWDLWWRPAGLLGLGYLLQWAGHAYEGNDMGEIILLKRLMGRSYIGVSPRYTSHRQKPMDDAR
;
A
#
# COMPACT_ATOMS: atom_id res chain seq x y z
N MET A 1 6.21 13.62 -28.12
CA MET A 1 5.76 14.02 -26.77
C MET A 1 6.28 12.99 -25.76
N LEU A 2 7.57 13.05 -25.44
CA LEU A 2 8.23 12.18 -24.45
C LEU A 2 8.49 13.06 -23.22
N GLY A 3 7.50 13.22 -22.35
CA GLY A 3 7.55 14.21 -21.27
C GLY A 3 7.18 13.60 -19.94
N MET A 4 8.10 13.71 -18.97
CA MET A 4 7.91 13.53 -17.52
C MET A 4 7.84 12.10 -16.93
N ASP A 5 7.47 11.06 -17.68
CA ASP A 5 7.29 9.71 -17.09
C ASP A 5 8.60 8.94 -16.83
N ALA A 6 9.68 9.27 -17.54
CA ALA A 6 10.98 8.60 -17.39
C ALA A 6 11.77 9.03 -16.13
N SER A 7 11.36 10.11 -15.47
CA SER A 7 12.13 10.74 -14.38
C SER A 7 11.82 10.18 -12.99
N ARG A 8 10.73 9.42 -12.82
CA ARG A 8 10.31 8.90 -11.52
C ARG A 8 10.85 7.48 -11.28
N PRO A 9 11.33 7.18 -10.06
CA PRO A 9 11.69 5.82 -9.69
C PRO A 9 10.53 4.84 -9.91
N ALA A 10 10.85 3.61 -10.31
CA ALA A 10 9.84 2.59 -10.62
C ALA A 10 8.87 2.33 -9.44
N TRP A 11 9.38 2.35 -8.21
CA TRP A 11 8.55 2.17 -7.01
C TRP A 11 7.50 3.29 -6.87
N LEU A 12 7.88 4.53 -7.16
CA LEU A 12 6.98 5.68 -7.06
C LEU A 12 5.92 5.64 -8.16
N ARG A 13 6.31 5.24 -9.37
CA ARG A 13 5.38 5.04 -10.48
C ARG A 13 4.33 3.97 -10.13
N ASN A 14 4.77 2.80 -9.66
CA ASN A 14 3.87 1.72 -9.28
C ASN A 14 2.98 2.11 -8.10
N TRP A 15 3.50 2.91 -7.16
CA TRP A 15 2.69 3.42 -6.05
C TRP A 15 1.63 4.40 -6.56
N LEU A 16 1.99 5.38 -7.39
CA LEU A 16 1.02 6.33 -7.96
C LEU A 16 -0.04 5.64 -8.84
N GLU A 17 0.34 4.60 -9.58
CA GLU A 17 -0.59 3.82 -10.40
C GLU A 17 -1.65 3.07 -9.56
N ARG A 18 -1.34 2.72 -8.32
CA ARG A 18 -2.26 2.02 -7.42
C ARG A 18 -3.09 2.94 -6.52
N HIS A 19 -2.80 4.23 -6.51
CA HIS A 19 -3.44 5.22 -5.63
C HIS A 19 -3.86 6.45 -6.44
N GLN A 20 -4.83 6.25 -7.35
CA GLN A 20 -5.28 7.28 -8.28
C GLN A 20 -6.39 8.13 -7.67
N SER A 21 -7.15 7.58 -6.71
CA SER A 21 -8.10 8.35 -5.89
C SER A 21 -7.39 9.33 -4.95
N ARG A 22 -7.90 10.56 -4.88
CA ARG A 22 -7.44 11.55 -3.87
C ARG A 22 -7.61 11.04 -2.44
N VAL A 23 -8.70 10.31 -2.16
CA VAL A 23 -8.97 9.76 -0.82
C VAL A 23 -7.92 8.71 -0.47
N SER A 24 -7.72 7.74 -1.37
CA SER A 24 -6.74 6.67 -1.19
C SER A 24 -5.32 7.20 -1.04
N PHE A 25 -4.94 8.17 -1.89
CA PHE A 25 -3.64 8.84 -1.85
C PHE A 25 -3.38 9.48 -0.48
N TRP A 26 -4.31 10.32 0.01
CA TRP A 26 -4.11 11.02 1.29
C TRP A 26 -4.13 10.07 2.49
N LEU A 27 -4.98 9.05 2.46
CA LEU A 27 -4.98 8.02 3.50
C LEU A 27 -3.64 7.28 3.58
N HIS A 28 -2.99 7.01 2.44
CA HIS A 28 -1.66 6.40 2.40
C HIS A 28 -0.54 7.37 2.79
N VAL A 29 -0.61 8.63 2.36
CA VAL A 29 0.36 9.67 2.75
C VAL A 29 0.43 9.82 4.27
N VAL A 30 -0.69 9.63 4.98
CA VAL A 30 -0.72 9.63 6.44
C VAL A 30 -0.40 8.24 7.03
N GLY A 31 -1.00 7.19 6.49
CA GLY A 31 -0.90 5.84 7.03
C GLY A 31 0.51 5.23 6.94
N ILE A 32 1.26 5.51 5.87
CA ILE A 32 2.63 5.01 5.68
C ILE A 32 3.56 5.56 6.78
N PRO A 33 3.68 6.89 7.00
CA PRO A 33 4.48 7.43 8.09
C PRO A 33 4.13 6.83 9.46
N LEU A 34 2.85 6.67 9.80
CA LEU A 34 2.44 6.08 11.08
C LEU A 34 2.95 4.65 11.24
N THR A 35 2.79 3.83 10.19
CA THR A 35 3.27 2.44 10.16
C THR A 35 4.80 2.37 10.26
N VAL A 36 5.50 3.24 9.52
CA VAL A 36 6.96 3.30 9.53
C VAL A 36 7.49 3.76 10.89
N LEU A 37 6.84 4.73 11.54
CA LEU A 37 7.23 5.24 12.86
C LEU A 37 6.95 4.25 14.00
N ALA A 38 5.99 3.34 13.82
CA ALA A 38 5.69 2.32 14.82
C ALA A 38 6.91 1.44 15.14
N VAL A 39 7.72 1.09 14.13
CA VAL A 39 8.89 0.20 14.26
C VAL A 39 10.02 0.81 15.10
N PRO A 40 10.59 1.99 14.77
CA PRO A 40 11.64 2.59 15.58
C PRO A 40 11.13 2.96 16.98
N LEU A 41 9.85 3.35 17.12
CA LEU A 41 9.26 3.59 18.44
C LEU A 41 9.20 2.31 19.28
N ALA A 42 8.79 1.18 18.69
CA ALA A 42 8.78 -0.12 19.35
C ALA A 42 10.20 -0.54 19.75
N ALA A 43 11.17 -0.43 18.84
CA ALA A 43 12.56 -0.77 19.11
C ALA A 43 13.15 0.09 20.24
N TRP A 44 12.87 1.40 20.24
CA TRP A 44 13.30 2.31 21.28
C TRP A 44 12.69 1.98 22.65
N GLN A 45 11.38 1.73 22.71
CA GLN A 45 10.71 1.36 23.96
C GLN A 45 11.18 0.01 24.49
N LEU A 46 11.37 -0.98 23.60
CA LEU A 46 11.93 -2.28 23.95
C LEU A 46 13.35 -2.14 24.52
N HIS A 47 14.19 -1.31 23.90
CA HIS A 47 15.54 -1.03 24.38
C HIS A 47 15.55 -0.42 25.79
N LEU A 48 14.60 0.47 26.09
CA LEU A 48 14.43 1.07 27.42
C LEU A 48 13.61 0.20 28.39
N TRP A 49 13.25 -1.03 27.99
CA TRP A 49 12.40 -1.94 28.77
C TRP A 49 11.03 -1.36 29.17
N ARG A 50 10.51 -0.42 28.37
CA ARG A 50 9.24 0.31 28.59
C ARG A 50 8.03 -0.43 28.04
N TRP A 51 7.82 -1.64 28.53
CA TRP A 51 6.67 -2.46 28.16
C TRP A 51 5.33 -1.84 28.53
N ASP A 52 5.29 -0.98 29.56
CA ASP A 52 4.11 -0.20 29.95
C ASP A 52 3.56 0.71 28.83
N LEU A 53 4.38 1.02 27.83
CA LEU A 53 4.05 1.89 26.70
C LEU A 53 3.74 1.15 25.39
N TRP A 54 3.61 -0.18 25.41
CA TRP A 54 3.42 -1.05 24.23
C TRP A 54 2.29 -0.59 23.29
N TRP A 55 1.25 0.03 23.86
CA TRP A 55 0.07 0.50 23.11
C TRP A 55 0.41 1.63 22.12
N ARG A 56 1.51 2.37 22.33
CA ARG A 56 1.92 3.46 21.43
C ARG A 56 2.35 2.95 20.06
N PRO A 57 3.38 2.08 19.94
CA PRO A 57 3.74 1.52 18.64
C PRO A 57 2.63 0.64 18.07
N ALA A 58 1.90 -0.12 18.91
CA ALA A 58 0.76 -0.91 18.45
C ALA A 58 -0.36 -0.02 17.87
N GLY A 59 -0.65 1.12 18.50
CA GLY A 59 -1.64 2.09 18.03
C GLY A 59 -1.22 2.78 16.73
N LEU A 60 0.06 3.18 16.61
CA LEU A 60 0.60 3.74 15.37
C LEU A 60 0.52 2.72 14.22
N LEU A 61 0.90 1.47 14.48
CA LEU A 61 0.83 0.39 13.50
C LEU A 61 -0.62 0.11 13.11
N GLY A 62 -1.51 -0.08 14.08
CA GLY A 62 -2.91 -0.39 13.85
C GLY A 62 -3.65 0.71 13.11
N LEU A 63 -3.51 1.96 13.55
CA LEU A 63 -4.15 3.11 12.87
C LEU A 63 -3.53 3.33 11.49
N GLY A 64 -2.20 3.29 11.37
CA GLY A 64 -1.51 3.45 10.09
C GLY A 64 -1.92 2.39 9.07
N TYR A 65 -2.02 1.14 9.51
CA TYR A 65 -2.50 0.02 8.70
C TYR A 65 -3.96 0.20 8.29
N LEU A 66 -4.83 0.57 9.24
CA LEU A 66 -6.26 0.78 8.99
C LEU A 66 -6.50 1.87 7.93
N LEU A 67 -5.75 2.98 7.98
CA LEU A 67 -5.84 4.05 6.98
C LEU A 67 -5.45 3.55 5.59
N GLN A 68 -4.35 2.79 5.47
CA GLN A 68 -3.91 2.22 4.20
C GLN A 68 -4.95 1.22 3.66
N TRP A 69 -5.45 0.33 4.51
CA TRP A 69 -6.52 -0.60 4.16
C TRP A 69 -7.78 0.13 3.67
N ALA A 70 -8.22 1.18 4.39
CA ALA A 70 -9.37 1.99 3.98
C ALA A 70 -9.13 2.69 2.64
N GLY A 71 -7.90 3.15 2.37
CA GLY A 71 -7.51 3.69 1.08
C GLY A 71 -7.64 2.68 -0.05
N HIS A 72 -7.10 1.47 0.14
CA HIS A 72 -7.21 0.36 -0.80
C HIS A 72 -8.66 -0.09 -1.03
N ALA A 73 -9.45 -0.20 0.04
CA ALA A 73 -10.87 -0.52 -0.04
C ALA A 73 -11.66 0.55 -0.82
N TYR A 74 -11.36 1.83 -0.61
CA TYR A 74 -11.96 2.93 -1.36
C TYR A 74 -11.54 2.89 -2.85
N GLU A 75 -10.24 2.71 -3.13
CA GLU A 75 -9.71 2.60 -4.48
C GLU A 75 -10.34 1.42 -5.24
N GLY A 76 -10.53 0.29 -4.55
CA GLY A 76 -11.03 -0.96 -5.10
C GLY A 76 -9.91 -1.89 -5.57
N ASN A 77 -8.75 -1.88 -4.90
CA ASN A 77 -7.64 -2.80 -5.15
C ASN A 77 -7.17 -3.48 -3.86
N ASP A 78 -6.45 -4.59 -4.01
CA ASP A 78 -5.89 -5.37 -2.90
C ASP A 78 -4.62 -4.71 -2.36
N MET A 79 -4.37 -4.86 -1.05
CA MET A 79 -3.12 -4.46 -0.41
C MET A 79 -1.94 -5.31 -0.89
N GLY A 80 -0.72 -4.77 -0.85
CA GLY A 80 0.47 -5.46 -1.38
C GLY A 80 0.75 -6.82 -0.73
N GLU A 81 0.65 -6.90 0.59
CA GLU A 81 0.80 -8.13 1.36
C GLU A 81 -0.32 -9.14 1.08
N ILE A 82 -1.55 -8.65 0.86
CA ILE A 82 -2.69 -9.51 0.47
C ILE A 82 -2.49 -10.05 -0.94
N ILE A 83 -1.96 -9.25 -1.87
CA ILE A 83 -1.58 -9.70 -3.21
C ILE A 83 -0.52 -10.80 -3.12
N LEU A 84 0.51 -10.62 -2.28
CA LEU A 84 1.53 -11.63 -2.06
C LEU A 84 0.93 -12.94 -1.55
N LEU A 85 0.08 -12.87 -0.52
CA LEU A 85 -0.62 -14.05 0.02
C LEU A 85 -1.52 -14.72 -1.03
N LYS A 86 -2.34 -13.95 -1.74
CA LYS A 86 -3.20 -14.47 -2.82
C LYS A 86 -2.37 -15.15 -3.92
N ARG A 87 -1.25 -14.55 -4.32
CA ARG A 87 -0.33 -15.12 -5.29
C ARG A 87 0.29 -16.43 -4.81
N LEU A 88 0.70 -16.51 -3.54
CA LEU A 88 1.20 -17.75 -2.94
C LEU A 88 0.12 -18.84 -2.89
N MET A 89 -1.15 -18.46 -2.77
CA MET A 89 -2.30 -19.38 -2.77
C MET A 89 -2.89 -19.66 -4.17
N GLY A 90 -2.31 -19.13 -5.24
CA GLY A 90 -2.85 -19.26 -6.60
C GLY A 90 -4.20 -18.57 -6.83
N ARG A 91 -4.58 -17.60 -5.99
CA ARG A 91 -5.83 -16.84 -6.10
C ARG A 91 -5.65 -15.57 -6.93
N SER A 92 -6.72 -15.18 -7.62
CA SER A 92 -6.77 -13.89 -8.31
C SER A 92 -6.69 -12.72 -7.33
N TYR A 93 -6.05 -11.63 -7.76
CA TYR A 93 -5.91 -10.40 -6.99
C TYR A 93 -6.12 -9.18 -7.89
N ILE A 94 -6.45 -8.05 -7.28
CA ILE A 94 -6.64 -6.77 -7.97
C ILE A 94 -5.47 -5.86 -7.60
N GLY A 95 -4.49 -5.70 -8.49
CA GLY A 95 -3.34 -4.81 -8.24
C GLY A 95 -3.68 -3.32 -8.43
N VAL A 96 -4.38 -3.01 -9.52
CA VAL A 96 -4.86 -1.69 -9.91
C VAL A 96 -6.37 -1.78 -10.07
N SER A 97 -7.09 -0.77 -9.60
CA SER A 97 -8.55 -0.80 -9.60
C SER A 97 -9.11 -0.71 -11.03
N PRO A 98 -10.06 -1.59 -11.43
CA PRO A 98 -10.68 -1.56 -12.75
C PRO A 98 -11.34 -0.21 -13.09
N ARG A 99 -11.72 0.56 -12.07
CA ARG A 99 -12.35 1.89 -12.22
C ARG A 99 -11.47 2.89 -12.97
N TYR A 100 -10.15 2.68 -12.94
CA TYR A 100 -9.17 3.57 -13.52
C TYR A 100 -8.38 2.92 -14.66
N THR A 101 -8.64 1.64 -14.96
CA THR A 101 -7.97 0.86 -16.02
C THR A 101 -8.69 0.92 -17.36
N SER A 102 -9.67 1.82 -17.55
CA SER A 102 -10.54 1.90 -18.74
C SER A 102 -9.85 2.24 -20.08
N HIS A 103 -8.51 2.16 -20.19
CA HIS A 103 -7.80 2.31 -21.47
C HIS A 103 -6.59 1.40 -21.71
N ARG A 104 -6.40 0.31 -20.94
CA ARG A 104 -5.31 -0.64 -21.22
C ARG A 104 -5.71 -2.09 -20.94
N GLN A 105 -6.70 -2.59 -21.67
CA GLN A 105 -6.82 -4.03 -21.88
C GLN A 105 -6.26 -4.36 -23.26
N LYS A 106 -4.96 -4.68 -23.31
CA LYS A 106 -4.50 -5.64 -24.31
C LYS A 106 -4.80 -7.01 -23.68
N PRO A 107 -5.60 -7.87 -24.33
CA PRO A 107 -5.74 -9.25 -23.88
C PRO A 107 -4.34 -9.86 -23.85
N MET A 108 -3.97 -10.51 -22.74
CA MET A 108 -2.90 -11.49 -22.78
C MET A 108 -3.47 -12.70 -23.52
N ASP A 109 -3.36 -12.65 -24.85
CA ASP A 109 -3.26 -13.86 -25.65
C ASP A 109 -1.96 -14.58 -25.28
N ASP A 110 -2.13 -15.88 -25.06
CA ASP A 110 -1.17 -16.97 -25.15
C ASP A 110 -0.11 -17.16 -24.05
N ALA A 111 -0.33 -18.20 -23.24
CA ALA A 111 0.53 -19.39 -23.33
C ALA A 111 -0.25 -20.66 -22.93
N ARG A 112 -0.50 -21.51 -23.94
CA ARG A 112 -0.62 -22.96 -23.79
C ARG A 112 0.68 -23.55 -23.22
#